data_AF-A0A558NA03-F1
#
_entry.id   AF-A0A558NA03-F1
#
_cell.length_a   1.000
_cell.length_b   1.000
_cell.length_c   1.000
_cell.angle_alpha   90.00
_cell.angle_beta   90.00
_cell.angle_gamma   90.00
#
_symmetry.space_group_name_H-M   'P 1'
#
loop_
_entity.id
_entity.type
_entity.pdbx_description
1 polymer ?
#
loop_
_entity_poly.entity_id
_entity_poly.type
_entity_poly.pdbx_seq_one_letter_code
_entity_poly.pdbx_strand_id
1 'polypeptide(L)'
;MQRTAGGSRRYDGSALLRLQMIRSLQNMGFALGDIPALLRDEQQAVDHERVMTTLNGRLENIDTLASLQRQRDQLHALRCLLESSWEAGHCLSDEQILALRDQYLQPPDRAGNQD
;
A
#
# COMPACT_ATOMS: atom_id res chain seq x y z
N MET A 1 -18.72 -13.85 25.32
CA MET A 1 -19.80 -13.91 24.31
C MET A 1 -20.98 -14.70 24.86
N GLN A 2 -22.16 -14.10 24.94
CA GLN A 2 -23.38 -14.77 25.42
C GLN A 2 -24.36 -15.00 24.26
N ARG A 3 -25.21 -16.01 24.37
CA ARG A 3 -26.32 -16.26 23.44
C ARG A 3 -27.64 -16.05 24.16
N THR A 4 -28.60 -15.46 23.46
CA THR A 4 -29.99 -15.40 23.94
C THR A 4 -30.64 -16.78 23.87
N ALA A 5 -31.77 -16.95 24.56
CA ALA A 5 -32.56 -18.19 24.49
C ALA A 5 -32.99 -18.57 23.05
N GLY A 6 -33.09 -17.57 22.15
CA GLY A 6 -33.35 -17.77 20.71
C GLY A 6 -32.10 -17.97 19.85
N GLY A 7 -30.91 -18.14 20.43
CA GLY A 7 -29.67 -18.42 19.70
C GLY A 7 -28.94 -17.20 19.14
N SER A 8 -29.52 -15.99 19.23
CA SER A 8 -28.86 -14.77 18.76
C SER A 8 -27.66 -14.41 19.64
N ARG A 9 -26.57 -13.94 19.00
CA ARG A 9 -25.33 -13.50 19.66
C ARG A 9 -25.57 -12.17 20.37
N ARG A 10 -25.16 -12.06 21.63
CA ARG A 10 -25.15 -10.81 22.40
C ARG A 10 -23.70 -10.37 22.63
N TYR A 11 -23.43 -9.13 22.26
CA TYR A 11 -22.14 -8.47 22.38
C TYR A 11 -22.20 -7.41 23.48
N ASP A 12 -21.12 -7.29 24.22
CA ASP A 12 -20.89 -6.28 25.26
C ASP A 12 -19.98 -5.16 24.73
N GLY A 13 -19.66 -4.19 25.59
CA GLY A 13 -18.84 -3.04 25.23
C GLY A 13 -17.42 -3.41 24.79
N SER A 14 -16.82 -4.47 25.35
CA SER A 14 -15.48 -4.93 24.94
C SER A 14 -15.50 -5.51 23.53
N ALA A 15 -16.54 -6.25 23.15
CA ALA A 15 -16.71 -6.71 21.78
C ALA A 15 -16.88 -5.55 20.79
N LEU A 16 -17.60 -4.49 21.17
CA LEU A 16 -17.74 -3.30 20.33
C LEU A 16 -16.39 -2.58 20.15
N LEU A 17 -15.64 -2.37 21.23
CA LEU A 17 -14.31 -1.77 21.20
C LEU A 17 -13.35 -2.57 20.30
N ARG A 18 -13.37 -3.90 20.42
CA ARG A 18 -12.55 -4.78 19.57
C ARG A 18 -12.90 -4.63 18.09
N LEU A 19 -14.19 -4.54 17.75
CA LEU A 19 -14.63 -4.29 16.38
C LEU A 19 -14.20 -2.92 15.86
N GLN A 20 -14.21 -1.88 16.70
CA GLN A 20 -13.71 -0.55 16.33
C GLN A 20 -12.20 -0.57 16.03
N MET A 21 -11.41 -1.28 16.84
CA MET A 21 -9.98 -1.46 16.60
C MET A 21 -9.72 -2.21 15.29
N ILE A 22 -10.41 -3.34 15.07
CA ILE A 22 -10.31 -4.12 13.82
C ILE A 22 -10.63 -3.22 12.61
N ARG A 23 -11.74 -2.48 12.65
CA ARG A 23 -12.12 -1.58 11.56
C ARG A 23 -11.08 -0.48 11.32
N SER A 24 -10.50 0.06 12.38
CA SER A 24 -9.47 1.10 12.26
C SER A 24 -8.23 0.57 11.53
N LEU A 25 -7.78 -0.64 11.87
CA LEU A 25 -6.65 -1.30 11.20
C LEU A 25 -6.97 -1.66 9.74
N GLN A 26 -8.19 -2.12 9.45
CA GLN A 26 -8.61 -2.36 8.07
C GLN A 26 -8.60 -1.07 7.24
N ASN A 27 -9.01 0.06 7.82
CA ASN A 27 -8.97 1.37 7.14
C ASN A 27 -7.53 1.85 6.89
N MET A 28 -6.57 1.44 7.72
CA MET A 28 -5.12 1.65 7.48
C MET A 28 -4.56 0.68 6.42
N GLY A 29 -5.39 -0.27 5.97
CA GLY A 29 -5.10 -1.22 4.91
C GLY A 29 -4.39 -2.49 5.36
N PHE A 30 -4.50 -2.85 6.65
CA PHE A 30 -4.11 -4.18 7.12
C PHE A 30 -5.14 -5.23 6.67
N ALA A 31 -4.65 -6.39 6.23
CA ALA A 31 -5.52 -7.52 5.95
C ALA A 31 -6.02 -8.14 7.26
N LEU A 32 -7.19 -8.78 7.23
CA LEU A 32 -7.75 -9.46 8.41
C LEU A 32 -6.81 -10.52 9.01
N GLY A 33 -5.95 -11.13 8.19
CA GLY A 33 -4.94 -12.10 8.63
C GLY A 33 -3.81 -11.49 9.48
N ASP A 34 -3.52 -10.21 9.31
CA ASP A 34 -2.42 -9.51 9.99
C ASP A 34 -2.86 -8.89 11.32
N ILE A 35 -4.16 -8.58 11.45
CA ILE A 35 -4.73 -7.93 12.63
C ILE A 35 -4.47 -8.71 13.94
N PRO A 36 -4.49 -10.06 14.00
CA PRO A 36 -4.12 -10.80 15.20
C PRO A 36 -2.67 -10.57 15.68
N ALA A 37 -1.76 -10.13 14.81
CA ALA A 37 -0.40 -9.75 15.22
C ALA A 37 -0.39 -8.39 15.94
N LEU A 38 -1.34 -7.51 15.61
CA LEU A 38 -1.41 -6.12 16.08
C LEU A 38 -2.29 -5.97 17.33
N LEU A 39 -3.29 -6.82 17.48
CA LEU A 39 -4.22 -6.78 18.59
C LEU A 39 -3.92 -7.87 19.61
N ARG A 40 -3.98 -7.50 20.88
CA ARG A 40 -3.85 -8.43 22.00
C ARG A 40 -4.98 -9.46 22.00
N ASP A 41 -4.65 -10.72 22.26
CA ASP A 41 -5.62 -11.68 22.79
C ASP A 41 -5.59 -11.64 24.32
N GLU A 42 -6.76 -11.75 24.94
CA GLU A 42 -7.02 -11.41 26.34
C GLU A 42 -6.09 -12.11 27.36
N GLN A 43 -5.35 -13.16 26.96
CA GLN A 43 -4.41 -13.89 27.80
C GLN A 43 -2.91 -13.73 27.46
N GLN A 44 -2.51 -12.97 26.42
CA GLN A 44 -1.10 -12.93 25.99
C GLN A 44 -0.56 -11.50 25.82
N ALA A 45 0.72 -11.29 26.14
CA ALA A 45 1.38 -10.03 25.84
C ALA A 45 1.51 -9.86 24.32
N VAL A 46 1.38 -8.62 23.84
CA VAL A 46 1.62 -8.32 22.44
C VAL A 46 3.12 -8.50 22.17
N ASP A 47 3.45 -9.32 21.19
CA ASP A 47 4.82 -9.52 20.73
C ASP A 47 5.27 -8.27 19.95
N HIS A 48 6.17 -7.51 20.55
CA HIS A 48 6.70 -6.26 19.99
C HIS A 48 7.30 -6.47 18.60
N GLU A 49 8.11 -7.51 18.42
CA GLU A 49 8.81 -7.76 17.15
C GLU A 49 7.81 -8.10 16.05
N ARG A 50 6.80 -8.90 16.39
CA ARG A 50 5.74 -9.26 15.45
C ARG A 50 4.90 -8.04 15.02
N VAL A 51 4.61 -7.13 15.95
CA VAL A 51 3.92 -5.87 15.63
C VAL A 51 4.77 -5.03 14.69
N MET A 52 6.03 -4.78 15.04
CA MET A 52 6.92 -3.93 14.25
C MET A 52 7.14 -4.52 12.85
N THR A 53 7.31 -5.83 12.74
CA THR A 53 7.42 -6.53 11.44
C THR A 53 6.16 -6.32 10.58
N THR A 54 4.98 -6.42 11.19
CA THR A 54 3.70 -6.24 10.48
C THR A 54 3.53 -4.79 10.00
N LEU A 55 3.92 -3.81 10.83
CA LEU A 55 3.89 -2.39 10.46
C LEU A 55 4.87 -2.08 9.33
N ASN A 56 6.11 -2.56 9.42
CA ASN A 56 7.13 -2.34 8.40
C ASN A 56 6.73 -2.95 7.05
N GLY A 57 6.21 -4.18 7.05
CA GLY A 57 5.68 -4.79 5.83
C GLY A 57 4.53 -3.99 5.21
N ARG A 58 3.69 -3.32 6.00
CA ARG A 58 2.65 -2.42 5.47
C ARG A 58 3.25 -1.15 4.86
N LEU A 59 4.27 -0.58 5.48
CA LEU A 59 4.98 0.59 4.94
C LEU A 59 5.65 0.27 3.59
N GLU A 60 6.37 -0.85 3.50
CA GLU A 60 7.00 -1.32 2.25
C GLU A 60 6.00 -1.50 1.11
N ASN A 61 4.80 -2.04 1.43
CA ASN A 61 3.72 -2.16 0.45
C ASN A 61 3.23 -0.79 -0.04
N ILE A 62 3.11 0.19 0.86
CA ILE A 62 2.72 1.56 0.50
C ILE A 62 3.79 2.19 -0.41
N ASP A 63 5.07 2.02 -0.08
CA ASP A 63 6.18 2.53 -0.88
C ASP A 63 6.21 1.89 -2.28
N THR A 64 5.90 0.59 -2.36
CA THR A 64 5.77 -0.12 -3.64
C THR A 64 4.63 0.48 -4.47
N LEU A 65 3.47 0.74 -3.88
CA LEU A 65 2.35 1.40 -4.58
C LEU A 65 2.71 2.81 -5.03
N ALA A 66 3.46 3.57 -4.22
CA ALA A 66 3.93 4.90 -4.59
C ALA A 66 4.90 4.84 -5.80
N SER A 67 5.74 3.80 -5.88
CA SER A 67 6.61 3.59 -7.04
C SER A 67 5.83 3.27 -8.31
N LEU A 68 4.79 2.43 -8.22
CA LEU A 68 3.88 2.13 -9.34
C LEU A 68 3.12 3.38 -9.78
N GLN A 69 2.68 4.21 -8.83
CA GLN A 69 2.02 5.47 -9.10
C GLN A 69 2.93 6.43 -9.88
N ARG A 70 4.21 6.52 -9.49
CA ARG A 70 5.22 7.29 -10.23
C ARG A 70 5.45 6.76 -11.65
N GLN A 71 5.57 5.45 -11.82
CA GLN A 71 5.72 4.83 -13.15
C GLN A 71 4.50 5.12 -14.03
N ARG A 72 3.29 5.05 -13.48
CA ARG A 72 2.07 5.39 -14.20
C ARG A 72 2.10 6.82 -14.71
N ASP A 73 2.51 7.76 -13.86
CA ASP A 73 2.55 9.19 -14.22
C ASP A 73 3.64 9.48 -15.27
N GLN A 74 4.79 8.78 -15.20
CA GLN A 74 5.83 8.83 -16.26
C GLN A 74 5.31 8.33 -17.61
N LEU A 75 4.61 7.18 -17.64
CA LEU A 75 4.01 6.64 -18.85
C LEU A 75 2.94 7.58 -19.43
N HIS A 76 2.16 8.23 -18.57
CA HIS A 76 1.16 9.20 -18.99
C HIS A 76 1.81 10.43 -19.65
N ALA A 77 2.89 10.95 -19.06
CA ALA A 77 3.62 12.09 -19.62
C ALA A 77 4.21 11.75 -21.01
N LEU A 78 4.82 10.56 -21.15
CA LEU A 78 5.34 10.08 -22.42
C LEU A 78 4.24 9.95 -23.48
N ARG A 79 3.08 9.40 -23.11
CA ARG A 79 1.93 9.30 -24.03
C ARG A 79 1.49 10.68 -24.53
N CYS A 80 1.31 11.65 -23.63
CA CYS A 80 0.88 12.99 -24.02
C CYS A 80 1.90 13.67 -24.95
N LEU A 81 3.20 13.46 -24.72
CA LEU A 81 4.24 13.99 -25.60
C LEU A 81 4.15 13.37 -27.00
N LEU A 82 4.01 12.05 -27.09
CA LEU A 82 3.84 11.34 -28.36
C LEU A 82 2.60 11.82 -29.12
N GLU A 83 1.46 11.92 -28.44
CA GLU A 83 0.22 12.45 -29.00
C GLU A 83 0.43 13.86 -29.58
N SER A 84 1.06 14.77 -28.82
CA SER A 84 1.34 16.13 -29.30
C SER A 84 2.30 16.16 -30.50
N SER A 85 3.28 15.25 -30.55
CA SER A 85 4.21 15.17 -31.68
C SER A 85 3.49 14.72 -32.95
N TRP A 86 2.61 13.72 -32.84
CA TRP A 86 1.82 13.21 -33.94
C TRP A 86 0.79 14.23 -34.44
N GLU A 87 0.15 14.98 -33.55
CA GLU A 87 -0.74 16.09 -33.93
C GLU A 87 -0.01 17.18 -34.71
N ALA A 88 1.26 17.45 -34.36
CA ALA A 88 2.12 18.35 -35.11
C ALA A 88 2.63 17.77 -36.44
N GLY A 89 2.24 16.53 -36.80
CA GLY A 89 2.65 15.85 -38.03
C GLY A 89 4.07 15.28 -38.00
N HIS A 90 4.69 15.21 -36.82
CA HIS A 90 6.04 14.70 -36.64
C HIS A 90 6.01 13.37 -35.87
N CYS A 91 6.82 12.41 -36.27
CA CYS A 91 7.15 11.29 -35.39
C CYS A 91 8.45 11.63 -34.67
N LEU A 92 8.52 11.34 -33.37
CA LEU A 92 9.78 11.44 -32.63
C LEU A 92 10.83 10.53 -33.27
N SER A 93 12.05 11.03 -33.44
CA SER A 93 13.18 10.23 -33.90
C SER A 93 13.67 9.27 -32.81
N ASP A 94 14.39 8.23 -33.20
CA ASP A 94 14.99 7.27 -32.26
C ASP A 94 15.86 7.96 -31.20
N GLU A 95 16.56 9.04 -31.57
CA GLU A 95 17.39 9.84 -30.66
C GLU A 95 16.55 10.63 -29.65
N GLN A 96 15.40 11.17 -30.07
CA GLN A 96 14.45 11.84 -29.18
C GLN A 96 13.79 10.83 -28.23
N ILE A 97 13.47 9.63 -28.71
CA ILE A 97 12.92 8.55 -27.88
C ILE A 97 13.97 8.10 -26.83
N LEU A 98 15.23 7.99 -27.21
CA LEU A 98 16.33 7.67 -26.29
C LEU A 98 16.53 8.76 -25.23
N ALA A 99 16.46 10.04 -25.60
CA ALA A 99 16.52 11.14 -24.64
C ALA A 99 15.36 11.10 -23.63
N LEU A 100 14.16 10.72 -24.08
CA LEU A 100 12.99 10.57 -23.21
C LEU A 100 13.10 9.38 -22.26
N ARG A 101 13.70 8.26 -22.69
CA ARG A 101 14.02 7.15 -21.79
C ARG A 101 14.88 7.65 -20.62
N ASP A 102 15.91 8.43 -20.89
CA ASP A 102 16.83 8.88 -19.85
C ASP A 102 16.19 9.91 -18.92
N GLN A 103 15.15 10.63 -19.38
CA GLN A 103 14.39 11.57 -18.59
C GLN A 103 13.26 10.94 -17.75
N TYR A 104 12.60 9.88 -18.26
CA TYR A 104 11.38 9.32 -17.66
C TYR A 104 11.48 7.87 -17.16
N LEU A 105 12.52 7.11 -17.52
CA LEU A 105 12.69 5.69 -17.13
C LEU A 105 13.88 5.46 -16.18
N GLN A 106 14.42 6.50 -15.56
CA GLN A 106 15.39 6.33 -14.48
C GLN A 106 14.71 5.52 -13.35
N PRO A 107 15.26 4.36 -12.95
CA PRO A 107 14.75 3.65 -11.79
C PRO A 107 14.83 4.60 -10.59
N PRO A 108 13.86 4.57 -9.65
CA PRO A 108 14.03 5.29 -8.39
C PRO A 108 15.36 4.83 -7.81
N ASP A 109 16.23 5.81 -7.56
CA ASP A 109 17.54 5.61 -6.97
C ASP A 109 17.38 4.60 -5.85
N ARG A 110 18.11 3.48 -5.91
CA ARG A 110 18.16 2.52 -4.80
C ARG A 110 18.87 3.26 -3.68
N ALA A 111 18.12 4.07 -2.92
CA ALA A 111 18.60 4.71 -1.72
C ALA A 111 19.30 3.63 -0.90
N GLY A 112 20.61 3.81 -0.71
CA GLY A 112 21.50 2.79 -0.22
C GLY A 112 21.05 2.27 1.15
N ASN A 113 20.81 0.97 1.21
CA ASN A 113 21.08 0.22 2.42
C ASN A 113 22.49 -0.36 2.26
N GLN A 114 23.48 0.45 2.63
CA GLN A 114 24.71 -0.04 3.25
C GLN A 114 24.53 0.20 4.74
N ASP A 115 24.27 -0.88 5.48
CA ASP A 115 24.91 -1.23 6.76
C ASP A 115 24.28 -2.52 7.32
#